data_AF-A0A7K9I2L1-F1
#
_entry.id   AF-A0A7K9I2L1-F1
#
_cell.length_a   1.000
_cell.length_b   1.000
_cell.length_c   1.000
_cell.angle_alpha   90.00
_cell.angle_beta   90.00
_cell.angle_gamma   90.00
#
_symmetry.space_group_name_H-M   'P 1'
#
loop_
_entity.id
_entity.type
_entity.pdbx_description
1 polymer ?
#
loop_
_entity_poly.entity_id
_entity_poly.type
_entity_poly.pdbx_seq_one_letter_code
_entity_poly.pdbx_strand_id
1 'polypeptide(L)'
;LDAELQLDRLKPRQSRRVLLLPGHQPSWHRELAVSPGTPPLCHNLTAYLRDQAEFKDKLSPVALSLRLALPEGTLGLVLYGDTLVQAQV
;
A
#
# COMPACT_ATOMS: atom_id res chain seq x y z
N LEU A 1 -9.72 -5.31 9.87
CA LEU A 1 -9.40 -3.98 9.28
C LEU A 1 -8.81 -4.22 7.90
N ASP A 2 -9.38 -3.64 6.87
CA ASP A 2 -8.88 -3.81 5.51
C ASP A 2 -7.72 -2.86 5.25
N ALA A 3 -6.56 -3.42 4.90
CA ALA A 3 -5.37 -2.66 4.55
C ALA A 3 -5.07 -2.79 3.06
N GLU A 4 -4.82 -1.67 2.39
CA GLU A 4 -4.41 -1.61 0.99
C GLU A 4 -3.14 -0.75 0.86
N LEU A 5 -2.04 -1.38 0.45
CA LEU A 5 -0.81 -0.70 0.06
C LEU A 5 -0.78 -0.54 -1.46
N GLN A 6 -0.53 0.67 -1.94
CA GLN A 6 -0.33 0.99 -3.35
C GLN A 6 1.09 1.51 -3.57
N LEU A 7 1.82 0.83 -4.46
CA LEU A 7 3.16 1.21 -4.89
C LEU A 7 3.07 2.17 -6.08
N ASP A 8 3.93 3.20 -6.09
CA ASP A 8 4.05 4.21 -7.14
C ASP A 8 2.69 4.85 -7.51
N ARG A 9 1.89 5.20 -6.49
CA ARG A 9 0.48 5.60 -6.63
C ARG A 9 0.27 6.82 -7.53
N LEU A 10 1.25 7.72 -7.63
CA LEU A 10 1.20 8.90 -8.48
C LEU A 10 1.38 8.59 -9.98
N LYS A 11 1.72 7.34 -10.33
CA LYS A 11 1.76 6.87 -11.72
C LYS A 11 0.48 6.12 -12.10
N PRO A 12 0.04 6.22 -13.37
CA PRO A 12 -1.01 5.36 -13.90
C PRO A 12 -0.71 3.88 -13.65
N ARG A 13 -1.74 3.05 -13.41
CA ARG A 13 -1.56 1.63 -13.04
C ARG A 13 -0.60 0.86 -13.95
N GLN A 14 -0.68 1.08 -15.27
CA GLN A 14 0.16 0.40 -16.28
C GLN A 14 1.61 0.92 -16.31
N SER A 15 1.85 2.12 -15.78
CA SER A 15 3.15 2.80 -15.78
C SER A 15 3.83 2.78 -14.40
N ARG A 16 3.28 2.01 -13.45
CA ARG A 16 3.90 1.85 -12.13
C ARG A 16 5.25 1.15 -12.29
N ARG A 17 6.27 1.75 -11.67
CA ARG A 17 7.67 1.36 -11.80
C ARG A 17 8.09 0.35 -10.74
N VAL A 18 7.38 0.31 -9.62
CA VAL A 18 7.68 -0.57 -8.48
C VAL A 18 6.58 -1.59 -8.31
N LEU A 19 6.99 -2.85 -8.13
CA LEU A 19 6.09 -3.99 -7.97
C LEU A 19 6.49 -4.79 -6.72
N LEU A 20 5.52 -5.45 -6.10
CA LEU A 20 5.78 -6.43 -5.06
C LEU A 20 6.52 -7.62 -5.65
N LEU A 21 7.53 -8.10 -4.94
CA LEU A 21 8.27 -9.30 -5.35
C LEU A 21 7.31 -10.52 -5.41
N PRO A 22 6.44 -10.76 -4.41
CA PRO A 22 5.38 -11.75 -4.57
C PRO A 22 4.29 -11.26 -5.53
N GLY A 23 3.98 -12.06 -6.55
CA GLY A 23 2.83 -11.83 -7.44
C GLY A 23 2.99 -10.71 -8.48
N HIS A 24 4.10 -9.95 -8.44
CA HIS A 24 4.43 -8.90 -9.42
C HIS A 24 3.31 -7.85 -9.57
N GLN A 25 2.59 -7.57 -8.48
CA GLN A 25 1.50 -6.60 -8.46
C GLN A 25 1.96 -5.27 -7.85
N PRO A 26 1.40 -4.13 -8.30
CA PRO A 26 1.71 -2.82 -7.73
C PRO A 26 0.89 -2.50 -6.47
N SER A 27 0.18 -3.49 -5.92
CA SER A 27 -0.67 -3.33 -4.75
C SER A 27 -0.70 -4.58 -3.90
N TRP A 28 -0.78 -4.39 -2.60
CA TRP A 28 -1.01 -5.45 -1.61
C TRP A 28 -2.30 -5.14 -0.86
N HIS A 29 -3.13 -6.15 -0.64
CA HIS A 29 -4.36 -6.03 0.11
C HIS A 29 -4.47 -7.18 1.09
N ARG A 30 -4.90 -6.88 2.33
CA ARG A 30 -5.10 -7.89 3.36
C ARG A 30 -6.05 -7.38 4.45
N GLU A 31 -6.88 -8.28 4.97
CA GLU A 31 -7.60 -8.05 6.22
C GLU A 31 -6.68 -8.32 7.42
N LEU A 32 -6.57 -7.32 8.30
CA LEU A 32 -5.77 -7.33 9.51
C LEU A 32 -6.66 -7.56 10.73
N ALA A 33 -6.30 -8.57 11.53
CA ALA A 33 -6.85 -8.79 12.86
C ALA A 33 -6.07 -7.94 13.86
N VAL A 34 -6.70 -6.91 14.40
CA VAL A 34 -6.12 -6.01 15.41
C VAL A 34 -7.01 -6.06 16.64
N SER A 35 -6.41 -6.18 17.82
CA SER A 35 -7.13 -6.23 19.09
C SER A 35 -6.88 -4.97 19.90
N PRO A 36 -7.85 -4.47 20.67
CA PRO A 36 -7.63 -3.36 21.58
C PRO A 36 -6.49 -3.67 22.57
N GLY A 37 -5.61 -2.70 22.81
CA GLY A 37 -4.52 -2.80 23.79
C GLY A 37 -3.30 -3.62 23.34
N THR A 38 -3.28 -4.17 22.11
CA THR A 38 -2.09 -4.84 21.57
C THR A 38 -1.11 -3.84 20.96
N PRO A 39 0.20 -4.15 20.92
CA PRO A 39 1.17 -3.33 20.19
C PRO A 39 0.82 -3.24 18.69
N PRO A 40 1.39 -2.26 17.96
CA PRO A 40 1.17 -2.12 16.53
C PRO A 40 1.51 -3.41 15.76
N LEU A 41 0.62 -3.81 14.84
CA LEU A 41 0.82 -4.94 13.95
C LEU A 41 1.67 -4.51 12.74
N CYS A 42 2.80 -5.18 12.53
CA CYS A 42 3.73 -4.89 11.44
C CYS A 42 3.81 -6.03 10.43
N HIS A 43 3.87 -5.68 9.14
CA HIS A 43 4.10 -6.62 8.04
C HIS A 43 5.24 -6.14 7.15
N ASN A 44 6.22 -7.01 6.93
CA ASN A 44 7.32 -6.75 6.02
C ASN A 44 6.97 -7.24 4.62
N LEU A 45 7.11 -6.36 3.63
CA LEU A 45 6.88 -6.65 2.22
C LEU A 45 8.12 -6.27 1.43
N THR A 46 8.50 -7.14 0.49
CA THR A 46 9.61 -6.89 -0.43
C THR A 46 9.06 -6.42 -1.76
N ALA A 47 9.57 -5.30 -2.25
CA ALA A 47 9.26 -4.74 -3.56
C ALA A 47 10.55 -4.55 -4.37
N TYR A 48 10.41 -4.47 -5.68
CA TYR A 48 11.51 -4.22 -6.60
C TYR A 48 11.13 -3.15 -7.62
N LEU A 49 12.14 -2.41 -8.08
CA LEU A 49 12.04 -1.52 -9.22
C LEU A 49 12.16 -2.34 -10.50
N ARG A 50 11.26 -2.08 -11.46
CA ARG A 50 11.31 -2.70 -12.80
C ARG A 50 12.60 -2.35 -13.53
N ASP A 51 12.88 -3.02 -14.64
CA ASP A 51 14.08 -2.74 -15.42
C ASP A 51 14.07 -1.31 -15.95
N GLN A 52 15.26 -0.71 -16.03
CA GLN A 52 15.43 0.67 -16.45
C GLN A 52 14.87 0.95 -17.86
N ALA A 53 14.85 -0.05 -18.75
CA ALA A 53 14.29 0.08 -20.09
C ALA A 53 12.74 0.10 -20.10
N GLU A 54 12.10 -0.37 -19.02
CA GLU A 54 10.64 -0.51 -18.94
C GLU A 54 9.92 0.81 -18.59
N PHE A 55 10.64 1.82 -18.13
CA PHE A 55 10.04 3.11 -17.78
C PHE A 55 10.98 4.28 -18.10
N LYS A 56 10.40 5.36 -18.61
CA LYS A 56 11.16 6.56 -19.00
C LYS A 56 11.43 7.49 -17.83
N ASP A 57 10.53 7.51 -16.85
CA ASP A 57 10.56 8.48 -15.77
C ASP A 57 11.41 8.01 -14.59
N LYS A 58 12.61 8.58 -14.49
CA LYS A 58 13.61 8.30 -13.46
C LYS A 58 13.75 9.43 -12.44
N LEU A 59 13.01 10.54 -12.62
CA LEU A 59 13.15 11.75 -11.81
C LEU A 59 11.99 11.91 -10.83
N SER A 60 10.78 11.49 -11.20
CA SER A 60 9.64 11.57 -10.28
C SER A 60 9.84 10.63 -9.09
N PRO A 61 9.54 11.08 -7.86
CA PRO A 61 9.63 10.23 -6.68
C PRO A 61 8.69 9.04 -6.77
N VAL A 62 9.02 7.94 -6.12
CA VAL A 62 8.14 6.79 -5.97
C VAL A 62 7.23 7.03 -4.77
N ALA A 63 5.94 7.21 -5.03
CA ALA A 63 4.96 7.43 -3.97
C ALA A 63 4.34 6.12 -3.47
N LEU A 64 4.52 5.82 -2.18
CA LEU A 64 3.91 4.69 -1.48
C LEU A 64 2.71 5.18 -0.69
N SER A 65 1.57 4.49 -0.79
CA SER A 65 0.36 4.88 -0.05
C SER A 65 -0.26 3.68 0.65
N LEU A 66 -0.52 3.82 1.94
CA LEU A 66 -1.24 2.84 2.75
C LEU A 66 -2.61 3.41 3.13
N ARG A 67 -3.66 2.68 2.79
CA ARG A 67 -5.04 2.98 3.16
C ARG A 67 -5.57 1.90 4.09
N LEU A 68 -6.28 2.32 5.13
CA LEU A 68 -6.98 1.48 6.08
C LEU A 68 -8.47 1.77 6.00
N ALA A 69 -9.29 0.72 6.01
CA ALA A 69 -10.74 0.80 5.99
C ALA A 69 -11.37 -0.25 6.91
N LEU A 70 -12.61 -0.01 7.35
CA LEU A 70 -13.38 -1.06 8.01
C LEU A 70 -13.82 -2.10 6.96
N PRO A 71 -13.76 -3.40 7.27
CA PRO A 71 -14.30 -4.43 6.39
C PRO A 71 -15.78 -4.22 6.08
N GLU A 72 -16.21 -4.64 4.90
CA GLU A 72 -17.63 -4.62 4.52
C GLU A 72 -18.47 -5.41 5.55
N GLY A 73 -19.64 -4.87 5.90
CA GLY A 73 -20.53 -5.50 6.88
C GLY A 73 -20.19 -5.17 8.35
N THR A 74 -19.17 -4.34 8.61
CA THR A 74 -18.91 -3.82 9.95
C THR A 74 -19.97 -2.79 10.34
N LEU A 75 -20.81 -3.09 11.33
CA LEU A 75 -21.89 -2.20 11.78
C LEU A 75 -21.54 -1.52 13.11
N GLY A 76 -21.86 -0.22 13.21
CA GLY A 76 -21.75 0.54 14.46
C GLY A 76 -20.32 0.92 14.89
N LEU A 77 -19.31 0.63 14.07
CA LEU A 77 -17.92 1.04 14.30
C LEU A 77 -17.56 2.24 13.40
N VAL A 78 -16.75 3.15 13.95
CA VAL A 78 -16.19 4.29 13.24
C VAL A 78 -14.67 4.23 13.33
N LEU A 79 -14.02 4.39 12.18
CA LEU A 79 -12.57 4.48 12.09
C LEU A 79 -12.15 5.95 12.07
N TYR A 80 -11.19 6.33 12.90
CA TYR A 80 -10.71 7.71 13.01
C TYR A 80 -9.18 7.75 13.14
N GLY A 81 -8.60 8.93 12.92
CA GLY A 81 -7.15 9.14 12.89
C GLY A 81 -6.55 9.03 11.49
N ASP A 82 -5.26 8.70 11.42
CA ASP A 82 -4.52 8.60 10.15
C ASP A 82 -4.81 7.27 9.44
N THR A 83 -5.91 7.24 8.69
CA THR A 83 -6.35 6.05 7.94
C THR A 83 -5.80 5.99 6.52
N LEU A 84 -5.19 7.08 6.04
CA LEU A 84 -4.53 7.16 4.74
C LEU A 84 -3.21 7.90 4.92
N VAL A 85 -2.11 7.21 4.70
CA VAL A 85 -0.76 7.79 4.75
C VAL A 85 -0.06 7.63 3.42
N GLN A 86 0.79 8.59 3.06
CA GLN A 86 1.59 8.55 1.85
C GLN A 86 3.01 9.00 2.14
N ALA A 87 3.98 8.25 1.60
CA ALA A 87 5.40 8.55 1.65
C ALA A 87 5.97 8.63 0.23
N GLN A 88 7.06 9.36 0.06
CA GLN A 88 7.77 9.51 -1.21
C GLN A 88 9.25 9.19 -1.00
N VAL A 89 9.82 8.43 -1.92
CA VAL A 89 11.23 8.02 -1.94
C VAL A 89 11.87 8.36 -3.28
#